data_AF-A0A0B1RXU3-F1
#
_entry.id   AF-A0A0B1RXU3-F1
#
_cell.length_a   1.000
_cell.length_b   1.000
_cell.length_c   1.000
_cell.angle_alpha   90.00
_cell.angle_beta   90.00
_cell.angle_gamma   90.00
#
_symmetry.space_group_name_H-M   'P 1'
#
loop_
_entity.id
_entity.type
_entity.pdbx_description
1 polymer ?
#
loop_
_entity_poly.entity_id
_entity_poly.type
_entity_poly.pdbx_seq_one_letter_code
_entity_poly.pdbx_strand_id
1 'polypeptide(L)'
;MDRRSSYEELWEGALPSESILESTAGFVDLLPTKKITEVIAKMISLDSILFFEAKEWVGTEVYNMRAQFGAYHSLKSHIDQLRVAKSAAEVECMRDACKLGSEMVSSTISSCRGFETEAAIVGLLEFEARRLAIPFLAIVIGFL
;
A
#
# COMPACT_ATOMS: atom_id res chain seq x y z
N MET A 1 2.78 1.08 -19.13
CA MET A 1 2.73 -0.01 -18.11
C MET A 1 3.02 -1.35 -18.77
N ASP A 2 3.54 -2.35 -18.06
CA ASP A 2 3.66 -3.70 -18.63
C ASP A 2 2.27 -4.32 -18.74
N ARG A 3 1.74 -4.44 -19.96
CA ARG A 3 0.46 -5.14 -20.18
C ARG A 3 0.63 -6.61 -19.79
N ARG A 4 -0.34 -7.11 -19.02
CA ARG A 4 -0.49 -8.55 -18.79
C ARG A 4 -0.73 -9.25 -20.14
N SER A 5 -0.15 -10.42 -20.29
CA SER A 5 -0.52 -11.36 -21.33
C SER A 5 -1.98 -11.81 -21.13
N SER A 6 -2.61 -12.34 -22.18
CA SER A 6 -3.95 -12.91 -22.08
C SER A 6 -4.06 -14.03 -21.04
N TYR A 7 -2.96 -14.78 -20.85
CA TYR A 7 -2.87 -15.80 -19.81
C TYR A 7 -2.87 -15.17 -18.42
N GLU A 8 -2.01 -14.18 -18.15
CA GLU A 8 -1.95 -13.51 -16.85
C GLU A 8 -3.25 -12.77 -16.53
N GLU A 9 -3.90 -12.15 -17.52
CA GLU A 9 -5.18 -11.48 -17.31
C GLU A 9 -6.31 -12.47 -16.96
N LEU A 10 -6.31 -13.66 -17.57
CA LEU A 10 -7.25 -14.73 -17.23
C LEU A 10 -7.11 -15.18 -15.77
N TRP A 11 -5.89 -15.25 -15.24
CA TRP A 11 -5.61 -15.79 -13.90
C TRP A 11 -5.53 -14.74 -12.79
N GLU A 12 -5.02 -13.55 -13.08
CA GLU A 12 -4.75 -12.49 -12.10
C GLU A 12 -5.71 -11.30 -12.24
N GLY A 13 -6.62 -11.33 -13.22
CA GLY A 13 -7.54 -10.26 -13.56
C GLY A 13 -6.93 -9.16 -14.44
N ALA A 14 -7.79 -8.27 -14.92
CA ALA A 14 -7.38 -7.12 -15.72
C ALA A 14 -6.68 -6.05 -14.88
N LEU A 15 -5.61 -5.47 -15.43
CA LEU A 15 -5.03 -4.24 -14.89
C LEU A 15 -5.77 -3.01 -15.44
N PRO A 16 -5.85 -1.90 -14.69
CA PRO A 16 -6.37 -0.64 -15.21
C PRO A 16 -5.61 -0.20 -16.46
N SER A 17 -6.32 0.34 -17.45
CA SER A 17 -5.68 0.95 -18.62
C SER A 17 -4.94 2.23 -18.25
N GLU A 18 -3.97 2.62 -19.07
CA GLU A 18 -3.17 3.85 -18.88
C GLU A 18 -4.07 5.08 -18.75
N SER A 19 -5.12 5.19 -19.58
CA SER A 19 -6.11 6.26 -19.48
C SER A 19 -6.86 6.32 -18.15
N ILE A 20 -7.15 5.16 -17.53
CA ILE A 20 -7.80 5.12 -16.23
C ILE A 20 -6.83 5.63 -15.17
N LEU A 21 -5.57 5.19 -15.22
CA LEU A 21 -4.52 5.63 -14.30
C LEU A 21 -4.22 7.12 -14.42
N GLU A 22 -4.13 7.66 -15.63
CA GLU A 22 -3.95 9.10 -15.87
C GLU A 22 -5.09 9.91 -15.23
N SER A 23 -6.34 9.48 -15.47
CA SER A 23 -7.52 10.18 -14.95
C SER A 23 -7.67 10.08 -13.42
N THR A 24 -7.21 8.99 -12.80
CA THR A 24 -7.40 8.73 -11.36
C THR A 24 -6.22 9.17 -10.50
N ALA A 25 -4.99 9.04 -11.00
CA ALA A 25 -3.79 9.31 -10.22
C ALA A 25 -3.15 10.67 -10.51
N GLY A 26 -3.57 11.36 -11.58
CA GLY A 26 -3.10 12.72 -11.89
C GLY A 26 -1.61 12.81 -12.27
N PHE A 27 -1.02 11.70 -12.73
CA PHE A 27 0.35 11.70 -13.24
C PHE A 27 0.43 12.35 -14.62
N VAL A 28 1.55 13.03 -14.89
CA VAL A 28 1.79 13.69 -16.18
C VAL A 28 2.29 12.70 -17.24
N ASP A 29 3.12 11.74 -16.84
CA ASP A 29 3.69 10.72 -17.71
C ASP A 29 3.63 9.34 -17.05
N LEU A 30 3.21 8.32 -17.83
CA LEU A 30 3.21 6.92 -17.41
C LEU A 30 4.21 6.10 -18.24
N LEU A 31 5.19 5.50 -17.57
CA LEU A 31 6.21 4.67 -18.21
C LEU A 31 6.04 3.19 -17.81
N PRO A 32 6.35 2.23 -18.71
CA PRO A 32 6.41 0.81 -18.34
C PRO A 32 7.46 0.54 -17.27
N THR A 33 7.13 -0.32 -16.29
CA THR A 33 8.02 -0.65 -15.17
C THR A 33 9.35 -1.22 -15.63
N LYS A 34 9.36 -2.05 -16.70
CA LYS A 34 10.60 -2.56 -17.32
C LYS A 34 11.59 -1.47 -17.77
N LYS A 35 11.14 -0.23 -18.00
CA LYS A 35 12.01 0.88 -18.41
C LYS A 35 12.63 1.64 -17.23
N ILE A 36 12.33 1.25 -15.98
CA ILE A 36 12.80 2.00 -14.80
C ILE A 36 14.32 2.18 -14.77
N THR A 37 15.09 1.13 -15.08
CA THR A 37 16.55 1.20 -15.16
C THR A 37 17.02 2.19 -16.22
N GLU A 38 16.41 2.16 -17.42
CA GLU A 38 16.77 3.05 -18.53
C GLU A 38 16.47 4.52 -18.20
N VAL A 39 15.34 4.77 -17.54
CA VAL A 39 14.92 6.12 -17.11
C VAL A 39 15.89 6.65 -16.06
N ILE A 40 16.17 5.85 -15.02
CA ILE A 40 17.10 6.25 -13.96
C ILE A 40 18.48 6.50 -14.55
N ALA A 41 18.96 5.64 -15.44
CA ALA A 41 20.25 5.83 -16.11
C ALA A 41 20.35 7.16 -16.87
N LYS A 42 19.26 7.63 -17.50
CA LYS A 42 19.20 8.93 -18.17
C LYS A 42 19.20 10.12 -17.20
N MET A 43 18.81 9.91 -15.94
CA MET A 43 18.75 10.93 -14.90
C MET A 43 20.04 11.04 -14.08
N ILE A 44 20.96 10.07 -14.21
CA ILE A 44 22.24 10.05 -13.51
C ILE A 44 23.06 11.27 -13.91
N SER A 45 23.40 12.09 -12.92
CA SER A 45 24.35 13.19 -13.03
C SER A 45 24.97 13.45 -11.66
N LEU A 46 26.22 13.93 -11.65
CA LEU A 46 26.84 14.40 -10.40
C LEU A 46 26.21 15.69 -9.88
N ASP A 47 25.47 16.40 -10.72
CA ASP A 47 24.72 17.60 -10.32
C ASP A 47 23.29 17.28 -9.85
N SER A 48 22.84 16.01 -9.95
CA SER A 48 21.52 15.60 -9.52
C SER A 48 21.53 14.94 -8.13
N ILE A 49 20.46 15.20 -7.38
CA ILE A 49 20.22 14.63 -6.05
C ILE A 49 19.10 13.60 -6.17
N LEU A 50 19.37 12.39 -5.70
CA LEU A 50 18.41 11.30 -5.72
C LEU A 50 17.70 11.14 -4.38
N PHE A 51 16.38 11.25 -4.37
CA PHE A 51 15.57 10.88 -3.19
C PHE A 51 15.10 9.43 -3.32
N PHE A 52 15.58 8.54 -2.45
CA PHE A 52 15.46 7.10 -2.65
C PHE A 52 15.57 6.27 -1.36
N GLU A 53 14.65 5.32 -1.18
CA GLU A 53 14.65 4.38 -0.05
C GLU A 53 15.49 3.13 -0.36
N ALA A 54 16.78 3.22 -0.08
CA ALA A 54 17.76 2.22 -0.50
C ALA A 54 17.47 0.79 0.01
N LYS A 55 16.85 0.63 1.19
CA LYS A 55 16.58 -0.69 1.78
C LYS A 55 15.62 -1.54 0.95
N GLU A 56 14.67 -0.92 0.27
CA GLU A 56 13.63 -1.65 -0.50
C GLU A 56 14.16 -2.21 -1.82
N TRP A 57 15.32 -1.73 -2.27
CA TRP A 57 15.90 -2.04 -3.57
C TRP A 57 17.20 -2.86 -3.47
N VAL A 58 17.60 -3.30 -2.27
CA VAL A 58 18.85 -4.05 -2.07
C VAL A 58 18.92 -5.24 -3.02
N GLY A 59 20.05 -5.37 -3.72
CA GLY A 59 20.29 -6.45 -4.70
C GLY A 59 19.81 -6.14 -6.12
N THR A 60 19.17 -5.00 -6.37
CA THR A 60 18.76 -4.57 -7.71
C THR A 60 19.81 -3.72 -8.41
N GLU A 61 19.71 -3.62 -9.73
CA GLU A 61 20.55 -2.73 -10.54
C GLU A 61 20.34 -1.24 -10.18
N VAL A 62 19.09 -0.85 -9.95
CA VAL A 62 18.71 0.50 -9.52
C VAL A 62 19.41 0.90 -8.22
N TYR A 63 19.53 -0.04 -7.28
CA TYR A 63 20.28 0.19 -6.05
C TYR A 63 21.72 0.57 -6.37
N ASN A 64 22.41 -0.16 -7.25
CA ASN A 64 23.80 0.12 -7.59
C ASN A 64 23.98 1.47 -8.31
N MET A 65 23.01 1.87 -9.15
CA MET A 65 23.02 3.15 -9.87
C MET A 65 23.00 4.39 -8.95
N ARG A 66 22.46 4.28 -7.74
CA ARG A 66 22.37 5.41 -6.79
C ARG A 66 23.71 6.08 -6.49
N ALA A 67 24.81 5.32 -6.54
CA ALA A 67 26.16 5.83 -6.24
C ALA A 67 26.72 6.74 -7.33
N GLN A 68 26.07 6.80 -8.49
CA GLN A 68 26.47 7.64 -9.62
C GLN A 68 25.84 9.04 -9.58
N PHE A 69 24.93 9.29 -8.64
CA PHE A 69 24.37 10.61 -8.35
C PHE A 69 25.29 11.42 -7.43
N GLY A 70 25.22 12.74 -7.48
CA GLY A 70 26.02 13.61 -6.62
C GLY A 70 25.74 13.43 -5.13
N ALA A 71 24.48 13.19 -4.78
CA ALA A 71 24.04 12.82 -3.44
C ALA A 71 22.76 11.98 -3.51
N TYR A 72 22.50 11.21 -2.46
CA TYR A 72 21.19 10.59 -2.27
C TYR A 72 20.69 10.73 -0.83
N HIS A 73 19.38 10.87 -0.67
CA HIS A 73 18.73 11.05 0.62
C HIS A 73 17.49 10.15 0.76
N SER A 74 17.23 9.70 1.98
CA SER A 74 15.96 9.05 2.33
C SER A 74 14.88 10.10 2.55
N LEU A 75 13.68 9.86 2.00
CA LEU A 75 12.50 10.67 2.22
C LEU A 75 11.66 10.18 3.38
N LYS A 76 11.91 8.97 3.89
CA LYS A 76 11.08 8.32 4.88
C LYS A 76 10.75 9.22 6.07
N SER A 77 11.75 9.87 6.66
CA SER A 77 11.53 10.77 7.80
C SER A 77 10.64 11.97 7.44
N HIS A 78 10.81 12.55 6.26
CA HIS A 78 10.01 13.68 5.79
C HIS A 78 8.56 13.25 5.50
N ILE A 79 8.38 12.10 4.83
CA ILE A 79 7.06 11.52 4.58
C ILE A 79 6.37 11.18 5.90
N ASP A 80 7.08 10.59 6.86
CA ASP A 80 6.51 10.25 8.16
C ASP A 80 6.06 11.50 8.91
N GLN A 81 6.82 12.61 8.87
CA GLN A 81 6.39 13.89 9.44
C GLN A 81 5.12 14.42 8.78
N LEU A 82 5.01 14.35 7.46
CA LEU A 82 3.78 14.72 6.74
C LEU A 82 2.61 13.81 7.13
N ARG A 83 2.85 12.51 7.29
CA ARG A 83 1.81 11.53 7.67
C ARG A 83 1.35 11.68 9.11
N VAL A 84 2.10 12.32 10.00
CA VAL A 84 1.67 12.59 11.39
C VAL A 84 0.51 13.59 11.42
N ALA A 85 0.60 14.66 10.63
CA ALA A 85 -0.43 15.68 10.55
C ALA A 85 -1.50 15.28 9.52
N LYS A 86 -2.67 14.85 9.99
CA LYS A 86 -3.76 14.38 9.12
C LYS A 86 -4.52 15.53 8.48
N SER A 87 -4.79 15.38 7.19
CA SER A 87 -5.76 16.22 6.49
C SER A 87 -7.19 15.97 6.98
N ALA A 88 -8.11 16.91 6.73
CA ALA A 88 -9.52 16.75 7.12
C ALA A 88 -10.16 15.50 6.51
N ALA A 89 -9.84 15.21 5.24
CA ALA A 89 -10.30 14.02 4.54
C ALA A 89 -9.75 12.73 5.17
N GLU A 90 -8.45 12.69 5.53
CA GLU A 90 -7.89 11.53 6.24
C GLU A 90 -8.54 11.32 7.61
N VAL A 91 -8.82 12.40 8.35
CA VAL A 91 -9.52 12.30 9.65
C VAL A 91 -10.93 11.76 9.47
N GLU A 92 -11.64 12.16 8.43
CA GLU A 92 -12.97 11.61 8.10
C GLU A 92 -12.89 10.11 7.77
N CYS A 93 -11.98 9.70 6.89
CA CYS A 93 -11.72 8.28 6.62
C CYS A 93 -11.38 7.48 7.89
N MET A 94 -10.61 8.06 8.81
CA MET A 94 -10.28 7.43 10.09
C MET A 94 -11.52 7.27 10.99
N ARG A 95 -12.43 8.27 11.01
CA ARG A 95 -13.69 8.17 11.76
C ARG A 95 -14.59 7.08 11.20
N ASP A 96 -14.70 6.98 9.88
CA ASP A 96 -15.48 5.92 9.22
C ASP A 96 -14.90 4.54 9.53
N ALA A 97 -13.58 4.39 9.49
CA ALA A 97 -12.91 3.16 9.89
C ALA A 97 -13.19 2.80 11.36
N CYS A 98 -13.14 3.77 12.27
CA CYS A 98 -13.48 3.55 13.68
C CYS A 98 -14.96 3.17 13.88
N LYS A 99 -15.87 3.80 13.14
CA LYS A 99 -17.29 3.48 13.17
C LYS A 99 -17.54 2.03 12.77
N LEU A 100 -17.04 1.63 11.60
CA LEU A 100 -17.14 0.25 11.11
C LEU A 100 -16.46 -0.74 12.07
N GLY A 101 -15.30 -0.38 12.62
CA GLY A 101 -14.61 -1.20 13.62
C GLY A 101 -15.42 -1.38 14.90
N SER A 102 -16.11 -0.33 15.37
CA SER A 102 -16.97 -0.42 16.55
C SER A 102 -18.22 -1.28 16.31
N GLU A 103 -18.82 -1.17 15.12
CA GLU A 103 -19.96 -2.01 14.71
C GLU A 103 -19.56 -3.48 14.60
N MET A 104 -18.40 -3.76 13.99
CA MET A 104 -17.81 -5.09 13.90
C MET A 104 -17.64 -5.70 15.30
N VAL A 105 -16.93 -5.02 16.21
CA VAL A 105 -16.67 -5.51 17.57
C VAL A 105 -17.98 -5.72 18.34
N SER A 106 -18.93 -4.80 18.23
CA SER A 106 -20.24 -4.93 18.89
C SER A 106 -21.00 -6.16 18.41
N SER A 107 -20.98 -6.42 17.10
CA SER A 107 -21.61 -7.60 16.50
C SER A 107 -20.95 -8.88 16.98
N THR A 108 -19.61 -8.92 16.99
CA THR A 108 -18.84 -10.06 17.51
C THR A 108 -19.17 -10.32 18.97
N ILE A 109 -19.20 -9.31 19.85
CA ILE A 109 -19.55 -9.46 21.28
C ILE A 109 -20.97 -10.01 21.43
N SER A 110 -21.93 -9.48 20.67
CA SER A 110 -23.33 -9.92 20.77
C SER A 110 -23.52 -11.39 20.36
N SER A 111 -22.70 -11.86 19.43
CA SER A 111 -22.75 -13.21 18.85
C SER A 111 -21.76 -14.18 19.52
N CYS A 112 -20.90 -13.70 20.42
CA CYS A 112 -19.88 -14.50 21.08
C CYS A 112 -20.46 -15.34 22.22
N ARG A 113 -21.00 -16.53 21.91
CA ARG A 113 -21.53 -17.48 22.90
C ARG A 113 -21.15 -18.91 22.56
N GLY A 114 -20.73 -19.68 23.57
CA GLY A 114 -20.49 -21.12 23.43
C GLY A 114 -19.22 -21.49 22.65
N PHE A 115 -18.25 -20.57 22.54
CA PHE A 115 -16.96 -20.86 21.92
C PHE A 115 -15.98 -21.45 22.94
N GLU A 116 -15.30 -22.52 22.56
CA GLU A 116 -14.30 -23.21 23.39
C GLU A 116 -12.88 -22.67 23.16
N THR A 117 -12.66 -21.91 22.08
CA THR A 117 -11.33 -21.38 21.70
C THR A 117 -11.42 -19.93 21.23
N GLU A 118 -10.38 -19.15 21.54
CA GLU A 118 -10.25 -17.77 21.06
C GLU A 118 -10.10 -17.69 19.54
N ALA A 119 -9.55 -18.73 18.91
CA ALA A 119 -9.49 -18.83 17.46
C ALA A 119 -10.87 -18.75 16.80
N ALA A 120 -11.91 -19.31 17.42
CA ALA A 120 -13.28 -19.20 16.90
C ALA A 120 -13.82 -17.77 17.01
N ILE A 121 -13.41 -17.03 18.04
CA ILE A 121 -13.76 -15.61 18.22
C ILE A 121 -13.06 -14.75 17.16
N VAL A 122 -11.78 -15.02 16.86
CA VAL A 122 -11.04 -14.36 15.78
C VAL A 122 -11.70 -14.64 14.43
N GLY A 123 -12.10 -15.90 14.17
CA GLY A 123 -12.84 -16.25 12.95
C GLY A 123 -14.17 -15.50 12.82
N LEU A 124 -14.92 -15.35 13.92
CA LEU A 124 -16.15 -14.55 13.95
C LEU A 124 -15.87 -13.05 13.71
N LEU A 125 -14.80 -12.52 14.30
CA LEU A 125 -14.38 -11.13 14.09
C LEU A 125 -14.05 -10.85 12.62
N GLU A 126 -13.27 -11.73 11.98
CA GLU A 126 -12.95 -11.63 10.56
C GLU A 126 -14.19 -11.73 9.67
N PHE A 127 -15.12 -12.64 10.02
CA PHE A 127 -16.39 -12.76 9.32
C PHE A 127 -17.20 -11.45 9.38
N GLU A 128 -17.31 -10.85 10.56
CA GLU A 128 -18.02 -9.58 10.76
C GLU A 128 -17.35 -8.42 10.01
N ALA A 129 -16.00 -8.37 10.00
CA ALA A 129 -15.25 -7.40 9.21
C ALA A 129 -15.60 -7.51 7.72
N ARG A 130 -15.55 -8.72 7.15
CA ARG A 130 -15.85 -8.95 5.73
C ARG A 130 -17.30 -8.65 5.40
N ARG A 131 -18.24 -8.93 6.32
CA ARG A 131 -19.66 -8.58 6.17
C ARG A 131 -19.87 -7.08 6.05
N LEU A 132 -19.05 -6.29 6.75
CA LEU A 132 -19.04 -4.82 6.68
C LEU A 132 -18.13 -4.27 5.55
N ALA A 133 -17.73 -5.14 4.61
CA ALA A 133 -16.84 -4.81 3.50
C ALA A 133 -15.45 -4.28 3.94
N ILE A 134 -15.01 -4.61 5.16
CA ILE A 134 -13.63 -4.39 5.60
C ILE A 134 -12.80 -5.58 5.06
N PRO A 135 -11.90 -5.35 4.10
CA PRO A 135 -11.23 -6.45 3.41
C PRO A 135 -10.17 -7.13 4.28
N PHE A 136 -9.55 -6.39 5.21
CA PHE A 136 -8.47 -6.87 6.06
C PHE A 136 -8.52 -6.20 7.44
N LEU A 137 -8.18 -6.96 8.49
CA LEU A 137 -7.94 -6.42 9.82
C LEU A 137 -6.55 -5.78 9.87
N ALA A 138 -6.45 -4.57 10.44
CA ALA A 138 -5.18 -3.84 10.51
C ALA A 138 -4.16 -4.52 11.43
N ILE A 139 -4.63 -5.12 12.53
CA ILE A 139 -3.83 -5.89 13.49
C ILE A 139 -4.72 -7.03 14.00
N VAL A 140 -4.18 -8.25 14.05
CA VAL A 140 -4.78 -9.34 14.83
C VAL A 140 -4.14 -9.30 16.21
N ILE A 141 -4.87 -8.81 17.21
CA ILE A 141 -4.40 -8.84 18.59
C ILE A 141 -4.63 -10.27 19.11
N GLY A 142 -3.59 -11.08 19.12
CA GLY A 142 -3.57 -12.29 19.93
C GLY A 142 -3.46 -11.87 21.39
N PHE A 143 -4.51 -12.07 22.17
CA PHE A 143 -4.38 -12.07 23.62
C PHE A 143 -3.69 -13.39 23.98
N LEU A 144 -2.50 -13.32 24.57
CA LEU A 144 -1.75 -14.46 25.12
C LEU A 144 -2.10 -14.64 26.59
#